data_AF-A0A2J8MMJ1-F1
#
_entry.id   AF-A0A2J8MMJ1-F1
#
_cell.length_a   1.000
_cell.length_b   1.000
_cell.length_c   1.000
_cell.angle_alpha   90.00
_cell.angle_beta   90.00
_cell.angle_gamma   90.00
#
_symmetry.space_group_name_H-M   'P 1'
#
loop_
_entity.id
_entity.type
_entity.pdbx_description
1 polymer ?
#
loop_
_entity_poly.entity_id
_entity_poly.type
_entity_poly.pdbx_seq_one_letter_code
_entity_poly.pdbx_strand_id
1 'polypeptide(L)'
;MEDSPTMVRVDSPTMVRGENQVSPYQGRRCFPKALGYVTGDMKELANQLKDKPVVLQFIDWILRGISQVVFVNNPISGILILVGLLVQNPWWALTGWLGTVVSTLMALLLSQDRSLIASGLYGYNATLVGILMAVFSDKGDYFWWLLLPVCAMSMTCPIFSSALNSMLSKWDLPVFTLPFNMALSMYLSATGHYNPFFPGKLVIPVTTAPNISWSDLSALEPCSRPILESAWQTLWLRLDCQLVPGPSVWPRYCSSS
;
A
#
# COMPACT_ATOMS: atom_id res chain seq x y z
N MET A 1 17.33 -30.89 -75.48
CA MET A 1 17.29 -32.29 -75.90
C MET A 1 17.31 -33.11 -74.62
N GLU A 2 16.19 -33.17 -73.90
CA GLU A 2 15.05 -34.08 -74.17
C GLU A 2 15.41 -35.52 -73.79
N ASP A 3 14.62 -36.29 -73.06
CA ASP A 3 13.37 -36.05 -72.32
C ASP A 3 13.01 -37.36 -71.59
N SER A 4 11.95 -37.31 -70.77
CA SER A 4 11.02 -38.43 -70.46
C SER A 4 11.29 -39.33 -69.23
N PRO A 5 10.23 -39.92 -68.61
CA PRO A 5 8.95 -39.34 -68.12
C PRO A 5 8.69 -39.81 -66.64
N THR A 6 7.68 -39.39 -65.85
CA THR A 6 6.24 -39.55 -66.07
C THR A 6 5.46 -38.85 -64.95
N MET A 7 4.38 -38.20 -65.36
CA MET A 7 3.32 -37.56 -64.61
C MET A 7 2.28 -38.59 -64.14
N VAL A 8 1.81 -38.52 -62.89
CA VAL A 8 0.42 -38.87 -62.53
C VAL A 8 -0.08 -37.85 -61.51
N ARG A 9 -1.27 -37.33 -61.77
CA ARG A 9 -2.00 -36.30 -61.04
C ARG A 9 -3.38 -36.90 -60.68
N VAL A 10 -4.06 -36.28 -59.70
CA VAL A 10 -5.51 -36.35 -59.37
C VAL A 10 -5.99 -37.68 -58.73
N ASP A 11 -6.84 -37.78 -57.69
CA ASP A 11 -8.02 -37.01 -57.24
C ASP A 11 -8.30 -37.16 -55.71
N SER A 12 -8.95 -36.16 -55.10
CA SER A 12 -9.74 -36.27 -53.84
C SER A 12 -11.20 -36.61 -54.21
N PRO A 13 -12.03 -37.31 -53.39
CA PRO A 13 -12.85 -36.70 -52.30
C PRO A 13 -13.13 -37.72 -51.14
N THR A 14 -13.74 -37.48 -49.98
CA THR A 14 -15.01 -36.82 -49.65
C THR A 14 -15.17 -36.70 -48.13
N MET A 15 -15.92 -35.67 -47.74
CA MET A 15 -16.48 -35.30 -46.44
C MET A 15 -16.96 -36.43 -45.50
N VAL A 16 -16.76 -36.23 -44.19
CA VAL A 16 -17.88 -36.26 -43.23
C VAL A 16 -17.82 -35.02 -42.33
N ARG A 17 -18.91 -34.27 -42.42
CA ARG A 17 -19.29 -33.08 -41.68
C ARG A 17 -19.87 -33.47 -40.31
N GLY A 18 -19.58 -32.66 -39.30
CA GLY A 18 -20.23 -32.65 -37.98
C GLY A 18 -19.59 -31.52 -37.17
N GLU A 19 -19.81 -30.27 -37.57
CA GLU A 19 -20.77 -29.41 -36.87
C GLU A 19 -20.56 -29.40 -35.36
N ASN A 20 -19.75 -28.44 -34.91
CA ASN A 20 -20.11 -27.62 -33.76
C ASN A 20 -19.48 -26.24 -33.94
N GLN A 21 -20.13 -25.43 -34.78
CA GLN A 21 -20.08 -23.98 -34.64
C GLN A 21 -20.73 -23.64 -33.30
N VAL A 22 -19.92 -23.32 -32.30
CA VAL A 22 -20.42 -22.53 -31.16
C VAL A 22 -20.15 -21.07 -31.48
N SER A 23 -21.24 -20.42 -31.84
CA SER A 23 -21.47 -18.99 -32.06
C SER A 23 -20.74 -18.08 -31.06
N PRO A 24 -20.32 -16.86 -31.49
CA PRO A 24 -19.54 -15.95 -30.68
C PRO A 24 -20.43 -15.28 -29.63
N TYR A 25 -20.34 -15.72 -28.38
CA TYR A 25 -20.72 -14.86 -27.27
C TYR A 25 -19.60 -13.85 -27.01
N GLN A 26 -19.50 -12.90 -27.94
CA GLN A 26 -18.89 -11.61 -27.71
C GLN A 26 -19.81 -10.86 -26.71
N GLY A 27 -19.76 -11.29 -25.46
CA GLY A 27 -20.29 -10.53 -24.35
C GLY A 27 -19.49 -9.24 -24.27
N ARG A 28 -19.98 -8.18 -24.91
CA ARG A 28 -19.57 -6.79 -24.66
C ARG A 28 -19.82 -6.49 -23.18
N ARG A 29 -18.93 -6.92 -22.30
CA ARG A 29 -18.58 -6.06 -21.16
C ARG A 29 -17.81 -4.92 -21.80
N CYS A 30 -18.53 -3.83 -22.09
CA CYS A 30 -17.90 -2.55 -22.31
C CYS A 30 -17.27 -2.12 -20.98
N PHE A 31 -16.20 -2.80 -20.58
CA PHE A 31 -15.24 -2.21 -19.67
C PHE A 31 -14.76 -0.96 -20.39
N PRO A 32 -14.96 0.24 -19.84
CA PRO A 32 -14.47 1.44 -20.46
C PRO A 32 -12.97 1.23 -20.72
N LYS A 33 -12.47 1.52 -21.92
CA LYS A 33 -11.03 1.41 -22.23
C LYS A 33 -10.15 2.14 -21.19
N ALA A 34 -10.68 3.21 -20.61
CA ALA A 34 -10.10 3.94 -19.50
C ALA A 34 -9.96 3.09 -18.22
N LEU A 35 -10.94 2.25 -17.89
CA LEU A 35 -10.86 1.37 -16.71
C LEU A 35 -9.77 0.32 -16.89
N GLY A 36 -9.62 -0.26 -18.09
CA GLY A 36 -8.51 -1.19 -18.38
C GLY A 36 -7.12 -0.55 -18.27
N TYR A 37 -7.00 0.75 -18.56
CA TYR A 37 -5.76 1.52 -18.41
C TYR A 37 -5.42 1.83 -16.95
N VAL A 38 -6.45 1.98 -16.10
CA VAL A 38 -6.35 2.31 -14.67
C VAL A 38 -6.24 1.06 -13.79
N THR A 39 -6.66 -0.11 -14.27
CA THR A 39 -6.70 -1.34 -13.47
C THR A 39 -5.37 -2.10 -13.51
N GLY A 40 -5.00 -2.74 -12.39
CA GLY A 40 -3.76 -3.54 -12.27
C GLY A 40 -2.52 -2.70 -11.97
N ASP A 41 -1.33 -3.18 -12.36
CA ASP A 41 -0.03 -2.54 -12.07
C ASP A 41 0.27 -1.29 -12.92
N MET A 42 -0.63 -0.91 -13.83
CA MET A 42 -0.43 0.17 -14.80
C MET A 42 0.94 0.14 -15.51
N LYS A 43 1.32 -1.04 -16.05
CA LYS A 43 2.61 -1.24 -16.74
C LYS A 43 2.76 -0.34 -17.97
N GLU A 44 1.65 -0.05 -18.66
CA GLU A 44 1.62 0.84 -19.82
C GLU A 44 2.00 2.28 -19.44
N LEU A 45 1.44 2.80 -18.35
CA LEU A 45 1.81 4.12 -17.82
C LEU A 45 3.30 4.15 -17.40
N ALA A 46 3.78 3.10 -16.72
CA ALA A 46 5.18 3.01 -16.32
C ALA A 46 6.13 3.01 -17.54
N ASN A 47 5.74 2.36 -18.64
CA ASN A 47 6.53 2.38 -19.88
C ASN A 47 6.50 3.76 -20.54
N GLN A 48 5.34 4.42 -20.62
CA GLN A 48 5.23 5.77 -21.18
C GLN A 48 5.97 6.84 -20.36
N LEU A 49 6.14 6.61 -19.04
CA LEU A 49 6.86 7.50 -18.14
C LEU A 49 8.38 7.39 -18.26
N LYS A 50 8.94 6.30 -18.81
CA LYS A 50 10.40 6.16 -18.99
C LYS A 50 10.99 7.26 -19.87
N ASP A 51 10.22 7.72 -20.86
CA ASP A 51 10.62 8.77 -21.81
C ASP A 51 10.24 10.19 -21.33
N LYS A 52 9.67 10.32 -20.12
CA LYS A 52 9.19 11.58 -19.54
C LYS A 52 10.23 12.15 -18.55
N PRO A 53 10.13 13.45 -18.20
CA PRO A 53 11.07 14.08 -17.26
C PRO A 53 11.16 13.32 -15.93
N VAL A 54 12.36 13.28 -15.35
CA VAL A 54 12.69 12.54 -14.12
C VAL A 54 11.77 12.88 -12.96
N VAL A 55 11.26 14.11 -12.88
CA VAL A 55 10.32 14.55 -11.84
C VAL A 55 9.01 13.76 -11.91
N LEU A 56 8.48 13.50 -13.11
CA LEU A 56 7.25 12.71 -13.27
C LEU A 56 7.48 11.25 -12.91
N GLN A 57 8.64 10.70 -13.25
CA GLN A 57 9.02 9.34 -12.84
C GLN A 57 9.11 9.25 -11.31
N PHE A 58 9.74 10.24 -10.68
CA PHE A 58 9.89 10.29 -9.23
C PHE A 58 8.53 10.40 -8.51
N ILE A 59 7.59 11.21 -9.04
CA ILE A 59 6.23 11.28 -8.51
C ILE A 59 5.50 9.93 -8.65
N ASP A 60 5.63 9.25 -9.79
CA ASP A 60 5.07 7.90 -9.99
C ASP A 60 5.63 6.90 -8.97
N TRP A 61 6.95 6.92 -8.72
CA TRP A 61 7.59 6.06 -7.72
C TRP A 61 7.08 6.33 -6.30
N ILE A 62 6.86 7.60 -5.94
CA ILE A 62 6.29 7.97 -4.64
C ILE A 62 4.85 7.46 -4.51
N LEU A 63 4.01 7.69 -5.53
CA LEU A 63 2.61 7.27 -5.50
C LEU A 63 2.48 5.74 -5.45
N ARG A 64 3.31 5.02 -6.22
CA ARG A 64 3.43 3.55 -6.12
C ARG A 64 3.93 3.13 -4.74
N GLY A 65 4.87 3.87 -4.15
CA GLY A 65 5.34 3.65 -2.79
C GLY A 65 4.21 3.72 -1.76
N ILE A 66 3.33 4.72 -1.86
CA ILE A 66 2.17 4.86 -0.98
C ILE A 66 1.19 3.69 -1.19
N SER A 67 0.92 3.28 -2.44
CA SER A 67 0.01 2.17 -2.72
C SER A 67 0.54 0.80 -2.31
N GLN A 68 1.86 0.62 -2.29
CA GLN A 68 2.51 -0.63 -1.90
C GLN A 68 2.31 -0.97 -0.41
N VAL A 69 1.83 -0.03 0.41
CA VAL A 69 1.44 -0.31 1.80
C VAL A 69 0.35 -1.40 1.86
N VAL A 70 -0.50 -1.48 0.84
CA VAL A 70 -1.51 -2.54 0.67
C VAL A 70 -1.17 -3.52 -0.46
N PHE A 71 0.11 -3.64 -0.81
CA PHE A 71 0.62 -4.52 -1.87
C PHE A 71 0.06 -4.21 -3.27
N VAL A 72 -0.31 -2.94 -3.51
CA VAL A 72 -0.78 -2.48 -4.81
C VAL A 72 0.32 -1.69 -5.50
N ASN A 73 0.66 -2.03 -6.74
CA ASN A 73 1.62 -1.30 -7.55
C ASN A 73 0.92 -0.36 -8.55
N ASN A 74 0.17 0.62 -8.05
CA ASN A 74 -0.65 1.50 -8.90
C ASN A 74 -0.64 2.94 -8.36
N PRO A 75 -0.15 3.92 -9.14
CA PRO A 75 -0.06 5.31 -8.69
C PRO A 75 -1.43 5.95 -8.43
N ILE A 76 -2.49 5.54 -9.14
CA ILE A 76 -3.86 6.04 -8.91
C ILE A 76 -4.37 5.56 -7.56
N SER A 77 -4.13 4.28 -7.22
CA SER A 77 -4.42 3.78 -5.88
C SER A 77 -3.64 4.56 -4.80
N GLY A 78 -2.40 4.95 -5.10
CA GLY A 78 -1.60 5.80 -4.22
C GLY A 78 -2.23 7.17 -3.98
N ILE A 79 -2.76 7.80 -5.02
CA ILE A 79 -3.52 9.07 -4.91
C ILE A 79 -4.76 8.87 -4.05
N LEU A 80 -5.54 7.81 -4.26
CA LEU A 80 -6.73 7.53 -3.47
C LEU A 80 -6.39 7.32 -1.98
N ILE A 81 -5.33 6.57 -1.69
CA ILE A 81 -4.84 6.37 -0.32
C ILE A 81 -4.38 7.70 0.29
N LEU A 82 -3.65 8.52 -0.46
CA LEU A 82 -3.20 9.83 0.01
C LEU A 82 -4.38 10.77 0.31
N VAL A 83 -5.43 10.76 -0.53
CA VAL A 83 -6.67 11.50 -0.27
C VAL A 83 -7.36 10.97 0.99
N GLY A 84 -7.44 9.66 1.17
CA GLY A 84 -7.96 9.06 2.41
C GLY A 84 -7.19 9.50 3.66
N LEU A 85 -5.85 9.55 3.57
CA LEU A 85 -5.01 10.06 4.65
C LEU A 85 -5.24 11.56 4.90
N LEU A 86 -5.42 12.36 3.86
CA LEU A 86 -5.74 13.79 4.00
C LEU A 86 -7.10 14.01 4.68
N VAL A 87 -8.10 13.19 4.35
CA VAL A 87 -9.42 13.21 5.01
C VAL A 87 -9.31 12.82 6.48
N GLN A 88 -8.46 11.84 6.81
CA GLN A 88 -8.24 11.40 8.18
C GLN A 88 -7.50 12.46 9.00
N ASN A 89 -6.31 12.88 8.55
CA ASN A 89 -5.54 13.95 9.16
C ASN A 89 -4.45 14.46 8.18
N PRO A 90 -4.50 15.73 7.75
CA PRO A 90 -3.51 16.29 6.83
C PRO A 90 -2.06 16.24 7.35
N TRP A 91 -1.86 16.29 8.67
CA TRP A 91 -0.53 16.16 9.27
C TRP A 91 0.06 14.76 9.04
N TRP A 92 -0.74 13.71 9.18
CA TRP A 92 -0.27 12.33 8.97
C TRP A 92 -0.02 12.04 7.49
N ALA A 93 -0.84 12.61 6.62
CA ALA A 93 -0.60 12.56 5.18
C ALA A 93 0.74 13.22 4.81
N LEU A 94 1.05 14.38 5.41
CA LEU A 94 2.30 15.10 5.19
C LEU A 94 3.52 14.30 5.68
N THR A 95 3.49 13.76 6.90
CA THR A 95 4.62 12.99 7.43
C THR A 95 4.83 11.67 6.69
N GLY A 96 3.74 10.99 6.30
CA GLY A 96 3.80 9.79 5.47
C GLY A 96 4.34 10.05 4.07
N TRP A 97 3.87 11.11 3.41
CA TRP A 97 4.39 11.54 2.12
C TRP A 97 5.88 11.90 2.21
N LEU A 98 6.27 12.69 3.22
CA LEU A 98 7.66 13.07 3.45
C LEU A 98 8.55 11.84 3.66
N GLY A 99 8.11 10.88 4.47
CA GLY A 99 8.87 9.65 4.69
C GLY A 99 9.08 8.86 3.40
N THR A 100 8.04 8.77 2.56
CA THR A 100 8.11 8.13 1.23
C THR A 100 9.14 8.81 0.33
N VAL A 101 9.12 10.14 0.25
CA VAL A 101 10.08 10.94 -0.53
C VAL A 101 11.50 10.68 -0.06
N VAL A 102 11.74 10.80 1.25
CA VAL A 102 13.09 10.66 1.85
C VAL A 102 13.64 9.26 1.64
N SER A 103 12.84 8.22 1.87
CA SER A 103 13.26 6.83 1.68
C SER A 103 13.53 6.52 0.21
N THR A 104 12.71 7.03 -0.70
CA THR A 104 12.94 6.87 -2.15
C THR A 104 14.24 7.54 -2.55
N LEU A 105 14.50 8.79 -2.13
CA LEU A 105 15.77 9.47 -2.37
C LEU A 105 16.95 8.70 -1.79
N MET A 106 16.83 8.20 -0.56
CA MET A 106 17.88 7.42 0.08
C MET A 106 18.15 6.10 -0.67
N ALA A 107 17.13 5.44 -1.21
CA ALA A 107 17.32 4.27 -2.06
C ALA A 107 18.06 4.59 -3.36
N LEU A 108 17.81 5.78 -3.96
CA LEU A 108 18.58 6.25 -5.12
C LEU A 108 20.04 6.54 -4.75
N LEU A 109 20.29 7.17 -3.59
CA LEU A 109 21.64 7.48 -3.07
C LEU A 109 22.44 6.22 -2.77
N LEU A 110 21.79 5.21 -2.17
CA LEU A 110 22.38 3.90 -1.89
C LEU A 110 22.46 3.00 -3.14
N SER A 111 22.18 3.53 -4.34
CA SER A 111 22.22 2.79 -5.60
C SER A 111 21.47 1.45 -5.56
N GLN A 112 20.31 1.43 -4.89
CA GLN A 112 19.45 0.24 -4.86
C GLN A 112 18.85 -0.03 -6.25
N ASP A 113 18.33 -1.25 -6.43
CA ASP A 113 17.76 -1.68 -7.71
C ASP A 113 16.65 -0.72 -8.17
N ARG A 114 16.85 -0.13 -9.36
CA ARG A 114 15.93 0.83 -9.96
C ARG A 114 14.56 0.23 -10.24
N SER A 115 14.46 -1.07 -10.50
CA SER A 115 13.19 -1.77 -10.72
C SER A 115 12.35 -1.86 -9.43
N LEU A 116 13.00 -2.13 -8.30
CA LEU A 116 12.37 -2.16 -6.98
C LEU A 116 11.97 -0.75 -6.52
N ILE A 117 12.80 0.26 -6.83
CA ILE A 117 12.44 1.66 -6.57
C ILE A 117 11.24 2.09 -7.43
N ALA A 118 11.26 1.78 -8.73
CA ALA A 118 10.20 2.16 -9.65
C ALA A 118 8.85 1.47 -9.34
N SER A 119 8.88 0.30 -8.73
CA SER A 119 7.67 -0.39 -8.24
C SER A 119 7.21 0.06 -6.85
N GLY A 120 7.91 1.03 -6.23
CA GLY A 120 7.55 1.61 -4.94
C GLY A 120 7.98 0.78 -3.70
N LEU A 121 8.73 -0.31 -3.88
CA LEU A 121 9.08 -1.23 -2.78
C LEU A 121 10.01 -0.60 -1.73
N TYR A 122 10.75 0.46 -2.10
CA TYR A 122 11.55 1.23 -1.14
C TYR A 122 10.81 2.41 -0.51
N GLY A 123 9.55 2.67 -0.88
CA GLY A 123 8.76 3.79 -0.37
C GLY A 123 7.83 3.42 0.78
N TYR A 124 7.10 2.31 0.67
CA TYR A 124 5.94 2.01 1.54
C TYR A 124 6.29 1.86 3.02
N ASN A 125 7.44 1.27 3.35
CA ASN A 125 7.88 1.13 4.74
C ASN A 125 8.04 2.50 5.40
N ALA A 126 8.60 3.47 4.68
CA ALA A 126 8.79 4.81 5.20
C ALA A 126 7.49 5.63 5.22
N THR A 127 6.54 5.35 4.33
CA THR A 127 5.17 5.88 4.43
C THR A 127 4.56 5.54 5.78
N LEU A 128 4.62 4.26 6.17
CA LEU A 128 4.14 3.78 7.47
C LEU A 128 4.92 4.40 8.63
N VAL A 129 6.25 4.49 8.54
CA VAL A 129 7.08 5.14 9.57
C VAL A 129 6.62 6.58 9.80
N GLY A 130 6.48 7.38 8.73
CA GLY A 130 6.05 8.77 8.84
C GLY A 130 4.67 8.94 9.47
N ILE A 131 3.69 8.12 9.05
CA ILE A 131 2.33 8.16 9.59
C ILE A 131 2.35 7.77 11.07
N LEU A 132 2.93 6.62 11.43
CA LEU A 132 2.85 6.13 12.81
C LEU A 132 3.73 6.92 13.78
N MET A 133 4.82 7.54 13.33
CA MET A 133 5.57 8.48 14.17
C MET A 133 4.73 9.71 14.54
N ALA A 134 3.85 10.18 13.64
CA ALA A 134 2.89 11.24 13.95
C ALA A 134 1.78 10.74 14.90
N VAL A 135 1.20 9.57 14.63
CA VAL A 135 0.13 8.97 15.45
C VAL A 135 0.59 8.72 16.90
N PHE A 136 1.81 8.23 17.09
CA PHE A 136 2.37 7.92 18.41
C PHE A 136 3.08 9.11 19.07
N SER A 137 3.11 10.30 18.47
CA SER A 137 3.65 11.48 19.13
C SER A 137 2.67 12.02 20.17
N ASP A 138 3.19 12.39 21.35
CA ASP A 138 2.40 13.02 22.42
C ASP A 138 2.29 14.55 22.25
N LYS A 139 3.02 15.13 21.30
CA LYS A 139 3.02 16.58 21.02
C LYS A 139 1.81 17.04 20.19
N GLY A 140 1.02 16.11 19.65
CA GLY A 140 -0.12 16.40 18.77
C GLY A 140 0.28 16.77 17.34
N ASP A 141 -0.67 17.36 16.62
CA ASP A 141 -0.52 17.69 15.20
C ASP A 141 0.35 18.93 14.97
N TYR A 142 0.97 19.00 13.79
CA TYR A 142 1.83 20.12 13.34
C TYR A 142 3.03 20.45 14.23
N PHE A 143 3.51 19.47 15.00
CA PHE A 143 4.80 19.55 15.66
C PHE A 143 5.95 19.43 14.64
N TRP A 144 6.33 20.56 14.01
CA TRP A 144 7.29 20.60 12.90
C TRP A 144 8.67 19.97 13.19
N TRP A 145 9.12 19.98 14.45
CA TRP A 145 10.35 19.31 14.83
C TRP A 145 10.31 17.79 14.59
N LEU A 146 9.12 17.18 14.58
CA LEU A 146 8.94 15.76 14.27
C LEU A 146 9.40 15.38 12.86
N LEU A 147 9.47 16.35 11.93
CA LEU A 147 9.98 16.08 10.59
C LEU A 147 11.45 15.62 10.61
N LEU A 148 12.25 16.06 11.58
CA LEU A 148 13.65 15.66 11.71
C LEU A 148 13.80 14.15 11.98
N PRO A 149 13.21 13.57 13.05
CA PRO A 149 13.27 12.13 13.25
C PRO A 149 12.51 11.36 12.17
N VAL A 150 11.42 11.88 11.59
CA VAL A 150 10.75 11.23 10.44
C VAL A 150 11.73 11.07 9.28
N CYS A 151 12.47 12.10 8.91
CA CYS A 151 13.51 12.02 7.88
C CYS A 151 14.58 10.99 8.26
N ALA A 152 15.12 11.07 9.49
CA ALA A 152 16.18 10.17 9.94
C ALA A 152 15.76 8.68 9.90
N MET A 153 14.56 8.36 10.41
CA MET A 153 14.04 6.99 10.40
C MET A 153 13.62 6.52 9.00
N SER A 154 13.18 7.43 8.14
CA SER A 154 12.89 7.10 6.74
C SER A 154 14.16 6.74 5.97
N MET A 155 15.30 7.37 6.28
CA MET A 155 16.60 7.03 5.68
C MET A 155 17.09 5.62 6.07
N THR A 156 16.68 5.08 7.22
CA THR A 156 17.06 3.71 7.62
C THR A 156 16.21 2.64 6.93
N CYS A 157 15.04 2.98 6.40
CA CYS A 157 14.13 2.03 5.77
C CYS A 157 14.77 1.26 4.59
N PRO A 158 15.47 1.90 3.64
CA PRO A 158 16.16 1.17 2.57
C PRO A 158 17.30 0.29 3.09
N ILE A 159 17.98 0.69 4.17
CA ILE A 159 19.05 -0.08 4.79
C ILE A 159 18.50 -1.37 5.38
N PHE A 160 17.43 -1.27 6.19
CA PHE A 160 16.74 -2.44 6.72
C PHE A 160 16.16 -3.31 5.62
N SER A 161 15.54 -2.71 4.61
CA SER A 161 14.98 -3.45 3.47
C SER A 161 16.06 -4.25 2.73
N SER A 162 17.23 -3.64 2.48
CA SER A 162 18.36 -4.31 1.82
C SER A 162 18.92 -5.46 2.66
N ALA A 163 19.14 -5.21 3.96
CA ALA A 163 19.65 -6.22 4.89
C ALA A 163 18.69 -7.40 5.05
N LEU A 164 17.39 -7.14 5.22
CA LEU A 164 16.36 -8.16 5.32
C LEU A 164 16.20 -8.93 4.01
N ASN A 165 16.25 -8.24 2.87
CA ASN A 165 16.18 -8.89 1.56
C ASN A 165 17.33 -9.87 1.35
N SER A 166 18.56 -9.51 1.75
CA SER A 166 19.74 -10.41 1.68
C SER A 166 19.59 -11.70 2.51
N MET A 167 18.84 -11.64 3.61
CA MET A 167 18.54 -12.82 4.44
C MET A 167 17.37 -13.60 3.87
N LEU A 168 16.23 -12.93 3.63
CA LEU A 168 14.96 -13.55 3.28
C LEU A 168 14.91 -14.05 1.83
N SER A 169 15.70 -13.47 0.93
CA SER A 169 15.79 -13.95 -0.46
C SER A 169 16.32 -15.37 -0.57
N LYS A 170 17.01 -15.89 0.46
CA LYS A 170 17.45 -17.30 0.51
C LYS A 170 16.29 -18.28 0.64
N TRP A 171 15.13 -17.80 1.09
CA TRP A 171 13.90 -18.56 1.25
C TRP A 171 12.78 -18.07 0.31
N ASP A 172 13.12 -17.25 -0.69
CA ASP A 172 12.15 -16.59 -1.58
C ASP A 172 11.03 -15.83 -0.85
N LEU A 173 11.33 -15.32 0.36
CA LEU A 173 10.37 -14.57 1.18
C LEU A 173 10.51 -13.06 0.97
N PRO A 174 9.40 -12.31 0.83
CA PRO A 174 9.44 -10.86 0.77
C PRO A 174 9.67 -10.25 2.17
N VAL A 175 10.22 -9.04 2.21
CA VAL A 175 10.52 -8.32 3.46
C VAL A 175 9.28 -7.82 4.22
N PHE A 176 8.12 -7.77 3.56
CA PHE A 176 6.87 -7.21 4.10
C PHE A 176 7.10 -5.88 4.83
N THR A 177 6.43 -5.63 5.96
CA THR A 177 6.56 -4.39 6.74
C THR A 177 7.59 -4.52 7.86
N LEU A 178 8.50 -5.50 7.81
CA LEU A 178 9.57 -5.66 8.82
C LEU A 178 10.49 -4.42 8.92
N PRO A 179 10.93 -3.78 7.81
CA PRO A 179 11.73 -2.56 7.89
C PRO A 179 11.02 -1.45 8.68
N PHE A 180 9.73 -1.25 8.41
CA PHE A 180 8.87 -0.32 9.15
C PHE A 180 8.81 -0.66 10.65
N ASN A 181 8.49 -1.92 10.99
CA ASN A 181 8.31 -2.32 12.39
C ASN A 181 9.62 -2.20 13.18
N MET A 182 10.76 -2.55 12.58
CA MET A 182 12.07 -2.39 13.20
C MET A 182 12.40 -0.90 13.43
N ALA A 183 12.21 -0.06 12.40
CA ALA A 183 12.46 1.37 12.51
C ALA A 183 11.55 2.03 13.56
N LEU A 184 10.24 1.79 13.50
CA LEU A 184 9.29 2.36 14.45
C LEU A 184 9.58 1.91 15.89
N SER A 185 9.82 0.61 16.11
CA SER A 185 10.14 0.08 17.45
C SER A 185 11.43 0.67 18.01
N MET A 186 12.46 0.80 17.17
CA MET A 186 13.71 1.45 17.54
C MET A 186 13.48 2.92 17.91
N TYR A 187 12.72 3.66 17.11
CA TYR A 187 12.41 5.07 17.38
C TYR A 187 11.62 5.26 18.68
N LEU A 188 10.54 4.50 18.86
CA LEU A 188 9.68 4.59 20.05
C LEU A 188 10.42 4.16 21.32
N SER A 189 11.33 3.18 21.23
CA SER A 189 12.15 2.77 22.37
C SER A 189 13.24 3.80 22.70
N ALA A 190 13.84 4.43 21.69
CA ALA A 190 14.88 5.44 21.88
C ALA A 190 14.35 6.76 22.43
N THR A 191 13.12 7.13 22.05
CA THR A 191 12.45 8.32 22.55
C THR A 191 11.71 8.01 23.86
N GLY A 192 10.75 7.09 23.82
CA GLY A 192 9.87 6.78 24.93
C GLY A 192 8.96 7.96 25.32
N HIS A 193 8.18 7.77 26.38
CA HIS A 193 7.26 8.81 26.86
C HIS A 193 7.97 10.01 27.51
N TYR A 194 9.11 9.76 28.17
CA TYR A 194 9.82 10.76 28.98
C TYR A 194 10.85 11.59 28.19
N ASN A 195 10.90 11.49 26.86
CA ASN A 195 11.82 12.30 26.07
C ASN A 195 11.45 13.80 26.15
N PRO A 196 12.39 14.70 26.46
CA PRO A 196 12.10 16.13 26.53
C PRO A 196 11.65 16.74 25.18
N PHE A 197 12.18 16.22 24.06
CA PHE A 197 11.97 16.77 22.72
C PHE A 197 10.87 16.03 21.95
N PHE A 198 10.94 14.70 21.93
CA PHE A 198 10.08 13.84 21.12
C PHE A 198 9.33 12.81 21.99
N PRO A 199 8.48 13.22 22.94
CA PRO A 199 7.75 12.28 23.78
C PRO A 199 6.75 11.47 22.94
N GLY A 200 6.78 10.15 23.12
CA GLY A 200 5.78 9.24 22.59
C GLY A 200 4.56 9.11 23.50
N LYS A 201 3.42 8.72 22.95
CA LYS A 201 2.22 8.38 23.72
C LYS A 201 2.52 7.25 24.71
N LEU A 202 1.97 7.35 25.92
CA LEU A 202 2.18 6.35 26.95
C LEU A 202 1.37 5.08 26.65
N VAL A 203 2.06 3.97 26.42
CA VAL A 203 1.45 2.64 26.26
C VAL A 203 1.46 1.94 27.62
N ILE A 204 0.28 1.67 28.18
CA ILE A 204 0.12 1.06 29.50
C ILE A 204 -0.38 -0.38 29.31
N PRO A 205 0.22 -1.38 29.99
CA PRO A 205 -0.30 -2.74 29.94
C PRO A 205 -1.69 -2.82 30.58
N VAL A 206 -2.58 -3.64 30.02
CA VAL A 206 -3.89 -3.90 30.63
C VAL A 206 -3.67 -4.67 31.94
N THR A 207 -4.00 -4.04 33.07
CA THR A 207 -3.80 -4.61 34.41
C THR A 207 -5.07 -5.16 35.04
N THR A 208 -6.23 -4.87 34.46
CA THR A 208 -7.54 -5.33 34.96
C THR A 208 -8.40 -5.82 33.81
N ALA A 209 -9.25 -6.81 34.07
CA ALA A 209 -10.20 -7.29 33.07
C ALA A 209 -11.20 -6.16 32.74
N PRO A 210 -11.42 -5.83 31.46
CA PRO A 210 -12.39 -4.81 31.08
C PRO A 210 -13.79 -5.28 31.48
N ASN A 211 -14.58 -4.38 32.07
CA ASN A 211 -15.98 -4.63 32.37
C ASN A 211 -16.79 -4.56 31.07
N ILE A 212 -17.07 -5.71 30.47
CA ILE A 212 -17.79 -5.82 29.21
C ILE A 212 -19.27 -6.14 29.50
N SER A 213 -20.16 -5.19 29.21
CA SER A 213 -21.61 -5.47 29.17
C SER A 213 -21.99 -6.06 27.82
N TRP A 214 -22.51 -7.28 27.80
CA TRP A 214 -22.94 -7.97 26.58
C TRP A 214 -24.09 -7.27 25.85
N SER A 215 -24.87 -6.41 26.54
CA SER A 215 -25.90 -5.57 25.94
C SER A 215 -25.34 -4.55 24.95
N ASP A 216 -24.13 -4.05 25.21
CA ASP A 216 -23.49 -3.03 24.38
C ASP A 216 -22.79 -3.67 23.18
N LEU A 217 -22.32 -4.92 23.31
CA LEU A 217 -21.80 -5.73 22.21
C LEU A 217 -22.90 -6.16 21.21
N SER A 218 -24.05 -6.57 21.71
CA SER A 218 -25.19 -6.95 20.86
C SER A 218 -25.84 -5.76 20.15
N ALA A 219 -25.64 -4.53 20.66
CA ALA A 219 -26.00 -3.29 19.95
C ALA A 219 -25.02 -2.91 18.82
N LEU A 220 -23.81 -3.48 18.81
CA LEU A 220 -22.81 -3.29 17.75
C LEU A 220 -22.94 -4.32 16.61
N GLU A 221 -23.56 -5.49 16.87
CA GLU A 221 -23.82 -6.53 15.86
C GLU A 221 -24.68 -6.07 14.65
N PRO A 222 -25.72 -5.21 14.77
CA PRO A 222 -26.51 -4.76 13.62
C PRO A 222 -25.72 -3.85 12.67
N CYS A 223 -24.65 -3.21 13.15
CA CYS A 223 -23.77 -2.34 12.36
C CYS A 223 -22.64 -3.13 11.66
N SER A 224 -22.78 -4.45 11.58
CA SER A 224 -21.88 -5.35 10.85
C SER A 224 -22.60 -5.91 9.61
N ARG A 225 -22.81 -5.09 8.58
CA ARG A 225 -23.20 -5.56 7.24
C ARG A 225 -22.25 -5.03 6.15
N PRO A 226 -22.08 -5.79 5.04
CA PRO A 226 -20.79 -5.94 4.37
C PRO A 226 -20.64 -4.98 3.19
N ILE A 227 -19.69 -4.04 3.26
CA ILE A 227 -19.25 -3.27 2.09
C ILE A 227 -17.73 -3.05 2.19
N LEU A 228 -16.97 -3.89 1.47
CA LEU A 228 -15.72 -3.56 0.76
C LEU A 228 -14.64 -2.66 1.39
N GLU A 229 -14.41 -2.69 2.72
CA GLU A 229 -13.42 -1.83 3.41
C GLU A 229 -12.53 -2.62 4.39
N SER A 230 -11.96 -3.77 3.98
CA SER A 230 -11.35 -4.74 4.92
C SER A 230 -9.84 -4.97 4.76
N ALA A 231 -9.06 -3.89 4.78
CA ALA A 231 -7.63 -3.99 5.11
C ALA A 231 -7.18 -2.84 6.02
N TRP A 232 -7.65 -1.63 5.73
CA TRP A 232 -7.29 -0.44 6.49
C TRP A 232 -8.03 -0.33 7.82
N GLN A 233 -9.33 -0.63 7.88
CA GLN A 233 -10.08 -0.58 9.13
C GLN A 233 -9.61 -1.62 10.14
N THR A 234 -9.16 -2.80 9.70
CA THR A 234 -8.64 -3.83 10.62
C THR A 234 -7.28 -3.46 11.21
N LEU A 235 -6.45 -2.74 10.47
CA LEU A 235 -5.18 -2.19 10.99
C LEU A 235 -5.45 -1.02 11.94
N TRP A 236 -6.43 -0.17 11.61
CA TRP A 236 -6.86 0.99 12.41
C TRP A 236 -7.57 0.60 13.72
N LEU A 237 -8.57 -0.29 13.67
CA LEU A 237 -9.27 -0.78 14.86
C LEU A 237 -8.33 -1.50 15.84
N ARG A 238 -7.29 -2.16 15.33
CA ARG A 238 -6.30 -2.83 16.17
C ARG A 238 -5.29 -1.87 16.81
N LEU A 239 -5.13 -0.66 16.24
CA LEU A 239 -4.40 0.45 16.84
C LEU A 239 -5.28 1.26 17.81
N ASP A 240 -6.56 1.48 17.50
CA ASP A 240 -7.52 2.17 18.39
C ASP A 240 -7.83 1.35 19.66
N CYS A 241 -7.94 0.02 19.56
CA CYS A 241 -8.13 -0.84 20.73
C CYS A 241 -6.95 -0.83 21.72
N GLN A 242 -5.80 -0.24 21.38
CA GLN A 242 -4.70 -0.04 22.34
C GLN A 242 -4.58 1.38 22.90
N LEU A 243 -5.39 2.36 22.43
CA LEU A 243 -5.14 3.78 22.68
C LEU A 243 -6.28 4.58 23.32
N VAL A 244 -7.42 3.99 23.69
CA VAL A 244 -8.51 4.73 24.36
C VAL A 244 -8.69 4.27 25.82
N PRO A 245 -8.39 5.10 26.83
CA PRO A 245 -8.86 4.91 28.19
C PRO A 245 -10.23 5.60 28.37
N GLY A 246 -11.32 4.82 28.40
CA GLY A 246 -12.61 5.25 28.98
C GLY A 246 -13.38 6.37 28.24
N PRO A 247 -14.65 6.60 28.60
CA PRO A 247 -15.68 6.95 27.62
C PRO A 247 -15.80 8.46 27.41
N SER A 248 -15.55 8.91 26.17
CA SER A 248 -16.03 10.20 25.70
C SER A 248 -17.13 9.99 24.65
N VAL A 249 -18.31 10.43 25.06
CA VAL A 249 -19.60 10.49 24.39
C VAL A 249 -19.47 11.14 23.00
N TRP A 250 -19.78 10.40 21.93
CA TRP A 250 -20.10 10.99 20.63
C TRP A 250 -21.59 11.41 20.60
N PRO A 251 -21.92 12.63 20.16
CA PRO A 251 -23.30 13.09 20.10
C PRO A 251 -24.07 12.42 18.96
N ARG A 252 -25.22 11.84 19.31
CA ARG A 252 -26.22 11.28 18.39
C ARG A 252 -26.75 12.37 17.46
N TYR A 253 -26.55 12.21 16.15
CA TYR A 253 -27.43 12.76 15.13
C TYR A 253 -27.77 11.64 14.13
N CYS A 254 -28.91 11.00 14.36
CA CYS A 254 -29.67 10.33 13.31
C CYS A 254 -31.11 10.82 13.47
N SER A 255 -31.48 11.77 12.61
CA SER A 255 -32.85 12.25 12.46
C SER A 255 -33.70 11.14 11.85
N SER A 256 -34.78 10.84 12.54
CA SER A 256 -35.88 9.98 12.12
C SER A 256 -36.61 10.52 10.89
N SER A 257 -36.85 9.65 9.91
CA SER A 257 -38.03 9.66 9.04
C SER A 257 -38.68 8.29 9.15
#